data_AF-A0A2V9HDT3-F1
#
_entry.id   AF-A0A2V9HDT3-F1
#
_cell.length_a   1.000
_cell.length_b   1.000
_cell.length_c   1.000
_cell.angle_alpha   90.00
_cell.angle_beta   90.00
_cell.angle_gamma   90.00
#
_symmetry.space_group_name_H-M   'P 1'
#
loop_
_entity.id
_entity.type
_entity.pdbx_description
1 polymer ?
#
loop_
_entity_poly.entity_id
_entity_poly.type
_entity_poly.pdbx_seq_one_letter_code
_entity_poly.pdbx_strand_id
1 'polypeptide(L)'
;FAIRGVVWYQGESNEARAQQYELLLPTMIKAWRERWGQGNFPFGIVQLPNYRDPQPQPTDEPWSFLREAQRRTALTTPDSGLIVTIDIGEARDIHPKNKLDVAKRMARWALVVAYHQKMTVSGPMFRSAKRKGSSLVLTFDEVGKGLRARNGGKLEEFAVAGADHQWHWATAEIKGRNRVVVWSGDVPQPEAVRYAFNSNPRNPNLTNDAGLPAAPFRSDNWPGPTDGKR
;
A
#
# COMPACT_ATOMS: atom_id res chain seq x y z
N PHE A 1 11.81 31.98 -5.43
CA PHE A 1 11.25 30.70 -5.91
C PHE A 1 10.53 30.02 -4.75
N ALA A 2 9.27 29.61 -4.92
CA ALA A 2 8.48 28.93 -3.89
C ALA A 2 8.15 27.51 -4.35
N ILE A 3 8.33 26.52 -3.46
CA ILE A 3 7.94 25.13 -3.71
C ILE A 3 6.54 24.90 -3.13
N ARG A 4 5.64 24.26 -3.89
CA ARG A 4 4.31 23.90 -3.39
C ARG A 4 4.22 22.46 -2.90
N GLY A 5 5.13 21.60 -3.36
CA GLY A 5 5.24 20.22 -2.94
C GLY A 5 6.14 19.42 -3.89
N VAL A 6 6.32 18.15 -3.58
CA VAL A 6 7.09 17.19 -4.38
C VAL A 6 6.21 15.98 -4.68
N VAL A 7 6.35 15.43 -5.89
CA VAL A 7 5.92 14.07 -6.20
C VAL A 7 7.16 13.25 -6.51
N TRP A 8 7.36 12.17 -5.77
CA TRP A 8 8.54 11.34 -5.82
C TRP A 8 8.16 9.93 -6.25
N TYR A 9 8.65 9.52 -7.41
CA TYR A 9 8.48 8.18 -7.95
C TYR A 9 9.84 7.54 -8.13
N GLN A 10 10.25 6.76 -7.14
CA GLN A 10 11.47 5.97 -7.16
C GLN A 10 11.35 4.83 -6.15
N GLY A 11 12.09 3.76 -6.41
CA GLY A 11 12.40 2.70 -5.45
C GLY A 11 13.00 1.48 -6.13
N GLU A 12 12.80 1.33 -7.43
CA GLU A 12 13.13 0.16 -8.23
C GLU A 12 14.56 -0.34 -8.00
N SER A 13 15.55 0.55 -8.03
CA SER A 13 16.96 0.23 -7.79
C SER A 13 17.31 -0.07 -6.32
N ASN A 14 16.36 0.11 -5.39
CA ASN A 14 16.47 -0.20 -3.97
C ASN A 14 15.76 -1.51 -3.59
N GLU A 15 15.13 -2.23 -4.54
CA GLU A 15 14.40 -3.48 -4.28
C GLU A 15 15.23 -4.45 -3.43
N ALA A 16 16.50 -4.69 -3.79
CA ALA A 16 17.39 -5.62 -3.07
C ALA A 16 17.69 -5.22 -1.61
N ARG A 17 17.33 -4.00 -1.19
CA ARG A 17 17.54 -3.41 0.14
C ARG A 17 16.27 -2.69 0.63
N ALA A 18 15.10 -3.28 0.41
CA ALA A 18 13.81 -2.70 0.77
C ALA A 18 13.73 -2.22 2.23
N GLN A 19 14.25 -2.99 3.19
CA GLN A 19 14.29 -2.57 4.60
C GLN A 19 15.07 -1.26 4.79
N GLN A 20 16.22 -1.10 4.14
CA GLN A 20 17.03 0.13 4.23
C GLN A 20 16.25 1.35 3.72
N TYR A 21 15.32 1.16 2.78
CA TYR A 21 14.51 2.24 2.24
C TYR A 21 13.58 2.88 3.29
N GLU A 22 13.18 2.13 4.33
CA GLU A 22 12.44 2.67 5.49
C GLU A 22 13.25 3.74 6.24
N LEU A 23 14.58 3.74 6.10
CA LEU A 23 15.46 4.76 6.67
C LEU A 23 15.80 5.86 5.64
N LEU A 24 16.12 5.47 4.41
CA LEU A 24 16.63 6.39 3.38
C LEU A 24 15.58 7.39 2.93
N LEU A 25 14.35 6.95 2.66
CA LEU A 25 13.29 7.81 2.14
C LEU A 25 12.91 8.93 3.13
N PRO A 26 12.57 8.66 4.41
CA PRO A 26 12.27 9.73 5.36
C PRO A 26 13.49 10.64 5.62
N THR A 27 14.70 10.10 5.60
CA THR A 27 15.94 10.90 5.73
C THR A 27 16.09 11.89 4.58
N MET A 28 15.86 11.45 3.34
CA MET A 28 15.89 12.32 2.17
C MET A 28 14.82 13.41 2.25
N ILE A 29 13.58 13.06 2.59
CA ILE A 29 12.47 14.02 2.73
C ILE A 29 12.82 15.10 3.77
N LYS A 30 13.31 14.68 4.94
CA LYS A 30 13.74 15.58 6.00
C LYS A 30 14.86 16.52 5.52
N ALA A 31 15.91 15.98 4.90
CA ALA A 31 17.03 16.77 4.41
C ALA A 31 16.61 17.80 3.34
N TRP A 32 15.65 17.47 2.47
CA TRP A 32 15.11 18.41 1.48
C TRP A 32 14.34 19.54 2.16
N ARG A 33 13.47 19.22 3.13
CA ARG A 33 12.71 20.24 3.88
C ARG A 33 13.61 21.19 4.67
N GLU A 34 14.65 20.65 5.31
CA GLU A 34 15.65 21.44 6.03
C GLU A 34 16.41 22.39 5.09
N ARG A 35 16.87 21.90 3.93
CA ARG A 35 17.63 22.71 2.97
C ARG A 35 16.80 23.78 2.28
N TRP A 36 15.52 23.52 2.04
CA TRP A 36 14.62 24.53 1.48
C TRP A 36 14.21 25.59 2.51
N GLY A 37 14.18 25.23 3.80
CA GLY A 37 13.84 26.17 4.88
C GLY A 37 12.40 26.69 4.82
N GLN A 38 11.47 25.95 4.21
CA GLN A 38 10.06 26.35 4.03
C GLN A 38 9.08 25.44 4.81
N GLY A 39 9.56 24.81 5.88
CA GLY A 39 8.77 23.86 6.68
C GLY A 39 8.44 22.57 5.94
N ASN A 40 7.39 21.88 6.40
CA ASN A 40 6.98 20.59 5.86
C ASN A 40 6.07 20.77 4.63
N PHE A 41 6.65 21.11 3.48
CA PHE A 41 5.88 21.11 2.24
C PHE A 41 5.33 19.69 1.92
N PRO A 42 4.16 19.59 1.25
CA PRO A 42 3.59 18.32 0.82
C PRO A 42 4.57 17.42 0.06
N PHE A 43 4.63 16.14 0.44
CA PHE A 43 5.48 15.15 -0.22
C PHE A 43 4.70 13.88 -0.62
N GLY A 44 4.41 13.74 -1.91
CA GLY A 44 3.66 12.64 -2.47
C GLY A 44 4.59 11.51 -2.91
N ILE A 45 4.49 10.35 -2.27
CA ILE A 45 5.26 9.16 -2.60
C ILE A 45 4.45 8.31 -3.57
N VAL A 46 4.92 8.15 -4.79
CA VAL A 46 4.31 7.23 -5.75
C VAL A 46 4.74 5.82 -5.38
N GLN A 47 3.76 5.01 -4.96
CA GLN A 47 4.00 3.61 -4.66
C GLN A 47 4.48 2.91 -5.93
N LEU A 48 5.40 1.97 -5.80
CA LEU A 48 5.78 1.14 -6.94
C LEU A 48 4.56 0.36 -7.47
N PRO A 49 4.49 0.14 -8.80
CA PRO A 49 3.40 -0.57 -9.45
C PRO A 49 3.51 -2.09 -9.21
N ASN A 50 2.57 -2.86 -9.78
CA ASN A 50 2.76 -4.30 -9.95
C ASN A 50 3.97 -4.59 -10.85
N TYR A 51 4.78 -5.56 -10.45
CA TYR A 51 5.96 -6.00 -11.20
C TYR A 51 6.33 -7.43 -10.82
N ARG A 52 7.08 -8.15 -11.68
CA ARG A 52 7.39 -9.60 -11.59
C ARG A 52 6.24 -10.52 -11.98
N ASP A 53 6.54 -11.80 -12.17
CA ASP A 53 5.52 -12.81 -12.44
C ASP A 53 4.63 -13.05 -11.20
N PRO A 54 3.30 -13.17 -11.36
CA PRO A 54 2.40 -13.45 -10.25
C PRO A 54 2.70 -14.80 -9.58
N GLN A 55 2.83 -14.78 -8.26
CA GLN A 55 3.01 -16.01 -7.48
C GLN A 55 1.67 -16.72 -7.22
N PRO A 56 1.64 -18.07 -7.21
CA PRO A 56 0.42 -18.82 -6.89
C PRO A 56 0.10 -18.80 -5.39
N GLN A 57 1.11 -18.62 -4.54
CA GLN A 57 0.97 -18.56 -3.09
C GLN A 57 1.35 -17.16 -2.58
N PRO A 58 0.91 -16.77 -1.37
CA PRO A 58 1.39 -15.57 -0.74
C PRO A 58 2.89 -15.71 -0.44
N THR A 59 3.72 -14.82 -0.98
CA THR A 59 5.19 -14.96 -0.90
C THR A 59 5.84 -13.66 -0.45
N ASP A 60 6.94 -13.79 0.29
CA ASP A 60 7.75 -12.65 0.69
C ASP A 60 8.76 -12.31 -0.41
N GLU A 61 8.54 -11.20 -1.09
CA GLU A 61 9.36 -10.73 -2.20
C GLU A 61 9.87 -9.30 -1.94
N PRO A 62 11.13 -8.97 -2.27
CA PRO A 62 11.68 -7.66 -1.98
C PRO A 62 10.85 -6.47 -2.52
N TRP A 63 10.19 -6.62 -3.68
CA TRP A 63 9.35 -5.59 -4.28
C TRP A 63 8.15 -5.19 -3.41
N SER A 64 7.47 -6.16 -2.78
CA SER A 64 6.34 -5.86 -1.91
C SER A 64 6.75 -5.21 -0.60
N PHE A 65 7.90 -5.61 -0.06
CA PHE A 65 8.50 -4.96 1.10
C PHE A 65 8.95 -3.53 0.81
N LEU A 66 9.39 -3.25 -0.41
CA LEU A 66 9.72 -1.88 -0.81
C LEU A 66 8.48 -0.99 -0.90
N ARG A 67 7.35 -1.53 -1.41
CA ARG A 67 6.05 -0.84 -1.36
C ARG A 67 5.56 -0.60 0.06
N GLU A 68 5.83 -1.54 0.97
CA GLU A 68 5.57 -1.38 2.39
C GLU A 68 6.42 -0.25 3.00
N ALA A 69 7.71 -0.18 2.65
CA ALA A 69 8.59 0.90 3.10
C ALA A 69 8.08 2.28 2.64
N GLN A 70 7.61 2.39 1.38
CA GLN A 70 6.97 3.59 0.86
C GLN A 70 5.68 3.94 1.63
N ARG A 71 4.82 2.94 1.92
CA ARG A 71 3.59 3.13 2.70
C ARG A 71 3.88 3.59 4.13
N ARG A 72 4.82 2.93 4.83
CA ARG A 72 5.22 3.30 6.19
C ARG A 72 5.75 4.72 6.22
N THR A 73 6.64 5.07 5.30
CA THR A 73 7.18 6.43 5.21
C THR A 73 6.08 7.47 5.03
N ALA A 74 5.10 7.19 4.16
CA ALA A 74 3.96 8.08 3.95
C ALA A 74 3.09 8.27 5.22
N LEU A 75 3.02 7.28 6.10
CA LEU A 75 2.25 7.34 7.34
C LEU A 75 3.01 7.98 8.52
N THR A 76 4.33 7.84 8.55
CA THR A 76 5.16 8.27 9.69
C THR A 76 5.91 9.57 9.45
N THR A 77 5.90 10.09 8.22
CA THR A 77 6.57 11.34 7.86
C THR A 77 5.54 12.47 7.77
N PRO A 78 5.74 13.62 8.46
CA PRO A 78 4.79 14.74 8.43
C PRO A 78 4.50 15.21 7.00
N ASP A 79 3.27 15.65 6.72
CA ASP A 79 2.84 16.20 5.42
C ASP A 79 3.26 15.35 4.21
N SER A 80 3.31 14.03 4.39
CA SER A 80 3.57 13.05 3.35
C SER A 80 2.31 12.25 3.04
N GLY A 81 2.22 11.70 1.84
CA GLY A 81 1.10 10.83 1.45
C GLY A 81 1.49 9.82 0.39
N LEU A 82 0.72 8.73 0.31
CA LEU A 82 0.95 7.65 -0.63
C LEU A 82 0.03 7.80 -1.85
N ILE A 83 0.60 7.72 -3.05
CA ILE A 83 -0.10 7.68 -4.32
C ILE A 83 -0.06 6.22 -4.79
N VAL A 84 -1.16 5.50 -4.58
CA VAL A 84 -1.26 4.04 -4.82
C VAL A 84 -1.35 3.75 -6.31
N THR A 85 -0.58 2.79 -6.81
CA THR A 85 -0.52 2.36 -8.22
C THR A 85 -0.63 0.84 -8.39
N ILE A 86 -1.09 0.14 -7.34
CA ILE A 86 -1.04 -1.33 -7.25
C ILE A 86 -1.71 -2.10 -8.39
N ASP A 87 -2.69 -1.50 -9.05
CA ASP A 87 -3.45 -2.08 -10.16
C ASP A 87 -2.91 -1.65 -11.54
N ILE A 88 -1.73 -1.06 -11.57
CA ILE A 88 -1.00 -0.63 -12.77
C ILE A 88 0.34 -1.38 -12.78
N GLY A 89 0.85 -1.69 -13.97
CA GLY A 89 2.17 -2.31 -14.16
C GLY A 89 2.13 -3.54 -15.04
N GLU A 90 3.30 -4.06 -15.39
CA GLU A 90 3.46 -5.25 -16.21
C GLU A 90 4.43 -6.24 -15.54
N ALA A 91 4.14 -7.53 -15.66
CA ALA A 91 4.95 -8.57 -15.00
C ALA A 91 6.43 -8.56 -15.43
N ARG A 92 6.68 -8.24 -16.70
CA ARG A 92 8.00 -8.38 -17.36
C ARG A 92 8.59 -7.06 -17.85
N ASP A 93 7.96 -5.94 -17.53
CA ASP A 93 8.47 -4.61 -17.82
C ASP A 93 8.39 -3.79 -16.54
N ILE A 94 9.53 -3.26 -16.11
CA ILE A 94 9.59 -2.45 -14.89
C ILE A 94 8.97 -1.07 -15.12
N HIS A 95 8.74 -0.68 -16.37
CA HIS A 95 8.18 0.62 -16.75
C HIS A 95 6.69 0.51 -17.09
N PRO A 96 5.77 0.92 -16.18
CA PRO A 96 4.33 0.86 -16.43
C PRO A 96 3.94 1.58 -17.72
N LYS A 97 3.24 0.90 -18.63
CA LYS A 97 2.79 1.51 -19.90
C LYS A 97 1.66 2.51 -19.68
N ASN A 98 0.77 2.24 -18.72
CA ASN A 98 -0.31 3.17 -18.35
C ASN A 98 0.22 4.33 -17.48
N LYS A 99 1.03 5.20 -18.09
CA LYS A 99 1.54 6.42 -17.43
C LYS A 99 0.44 7.45 -17.15
N LEU A 100 -0.62 7.45 -17.96
CA LEU A 100 -1.71 8.42 -17.84
C LEU A 100 -2.46 8.27 -16.51
N ASP A 101 -2.79 7.04 -16.10
CA ASP A 101 -3.52 6.86 -14.83
C ASP A 101 -2.61 7.06 -13.61
N VAL A 102 -1.30 6.78 -13.72
CA VAL A 102 -0.34 7.21 -12.70
C VAL A 102 -0.37 8.74 -12.58
N ALA A 103 -0.30 9.47 -13.70
CA ALA A 103 -0.35 10.93 -13.71
C ALA A 103 -1.66 11.51 -13.14
N LYS A 104 -2.81 10.91 -13.47
CA LYS A 104 -4.10 11.31 -12.87
C LYS A 104 -4.13 11.11 -11.35
N ARG A 105 -3.50 10.06 -10.82
CA ARG A 105 -3.41 9.82 -9.38
C ARG A 105 -2.46 10.81 -8.70
N MET A 106 -1.33 11.13 -9.33
CA MET A 106 -0.43 12.20 -8.87
C MET A 106 -1.15 13.56 -8.83
N ALA A 107 -1.87 13.91 -9.91
CA ALA A 107 -2.64 15.14 -9.99
C ALA A 107 -3.75 15.20 -8.93
N ARG A 108 -4.52 14.11 -8.76
CA ARG A 108 -5.55 14.00 -7.71
C ARG A 108 -4.97 14.25 -6.32
N TRP A 109 -3.82 13.62 -6.00
CA TRP A 109 -3.16 13.83 -4.72
C TRP A 109 -2.76 15.29 -4.52
N ALA A 110 -2.13 15.91 -5.52
CA ALA A 110 -1.74 17.32 -5.46
C ALA A 110 -2.95 18.24 -5.30
N LEU A 111 -4.03 18.02 -6.04
CA LEU A 111 -5.26 18.82 -5.97
C LEU A 111 -5.86 18.82 -4.56
N VAL A 112 -5.87 17.68 -3.87
CA VAL A 112 -6.40 17.60 -2.50
C VAL A 112 -5.40 18.17 -1.48
N VAL A 113 -4.15 17.71 -1.52
CA VAL A 113 -3.18 18.00 -0.45
C VAL A 113 -2.61 19.41 -0.59
N ALA A 114 -2.22 19.81 -1.80
CA ALA A 114 -1.56 21.08 -2.05
C ALA A 114 -2.53 22.20 -2.47
N TYR A 115 -3.70 21.86 -3.04
CA TYR A 115 -4.69 22.85 -3.49
C TYR A 115 -6.02 22.77 -2.72
N HIS A 116 -6.11 21.93 -1.69
CA HIS A 116 -7.25 21.85 -0.77
C HIS A 116 -8.60 21.61 -1.45
N GLN A 117 -8.60 20.94 -2.61
CA GLN A 117 -9.84 20.52 -3.26
C GLN A 117 -10.54 19.45 -2.43
N LYS A 118 -11.87 19.59 -2.28
CA LYS A 118 -12.70 18.66 -1.51
C LYS A 118 -13.09 17.45 -2.38
N MET A 119 -12.19 16.47 -2.44
CA MET A 119 -12.45 15.19 -3.09
C MET A 119 -11.64 14.07 -2.41
N THR A 120 -12.01 12.82 -2.70
CA THR A 120 -11.27 11.65 -2.22
C THR A 120 -9.84 11.65 -2.77
N VAL A 121 -8.84 11.64 -1.88
CA VAL A 121 -7.41 11.75 -2.24
C VAL A 121 -6.83 10.42 -2.73
N SER A 122 -7.13 9.34 -2.02
CA SER A 122 -6.53 8.01 -2.19
C SER A 122 -7.58 6.91 -2.03
N GLY A 123 -7.20 5.66 -2.26
CA GLY A 123 -8.01 4.50 -1.92
C GLY A 123 -7.91 4.14 -0.44
N PRO A 124 -8.59 3.05 -0.02
CA PRO A 124 -8.61 2.62 1.38
C PRO A 124 -7.21 2.38 1.96
N MET A 125 -6.99 2.90 3.17
CA MET A 125 -5.76 2.69 3.93
C MET A 125 -6.04 1.80 5.13
N PHE A 126 -5.25 0.75 5.31
CA PHE A 126 -5.38 -0.13 6.48
C PHE A 126 -5.09 0.64 7.78
N ARG A 127 -6.00 0.53 8.74
CA ARG A 127 -5.88 1.17 10.06
C ARG A 127 -5.59 0.18 11.17
N SER A 128 -6.34 -0.92 11.23
CA SER A 128 -6.21 -1.90 12.32
C SER A 128 -6.83 -3.25 11.96
N ALA A 129 -6.35 -4.29 12.62
CA ALA A 129 -6.92 -5.64 12.61
C ALA A 129 -7.24 -6.07 14.04
N LYS A 130 -8.39 -6.69 14.26
CA LYS A 130 -8.77 -7.28 15.55
C LYS A 130 -9.27 -8.71 15.36
N ARG A 131 -8.67 -9.66 16.09
CA ARG A 131 -9.13 -11.05 16.10
C ARG A 131 -10.51 -11.19 16.73
N LYS A 132 -11.39 -11.95 16.08
CA LYS A 132 -12.71 -12.34 16.57
C LYS A 132 -12.93 -13.81 16.21
N GLY A 133 -12.73 -14.70 17.19
CA GLY A 133 -12.73 -16.15 16.92
C GLY A 133 -11.64 -16.51 15.91
N SER A 134 -12.02 -17.25 14.87
CA SER A 134 -11.16 -17.67 13.75
C SER A 134 -11.04 -16.65 12.61
N SER A 135 -11.38 -15.38 12.86
CA SER A 135 -11.35 -14.32 11.84
C SER A 135 -10.63 -13.06 12.34
N LEU A 136 -10.16 -12.25 11.40
CA LEU A 136 -9.65 -10.90 11.63
C LEU A 136 -10.65 -9.88 11.08
N VAL A 137 -11.08 -8.95 11.93
CA VAL A 137 -11.90 -7.80 11.55
C VAL A 137 -10.97 -6.63 11.29
N LEU A 138 -10.88 -6.22 10.04
CA LEU A 138 -10.05 -5.13 9.57
C LEU A 138 -10.87 -3.83 9.52
N THR A 139 -10.23 -2.71 9.83
CA THR A 139 -10.80 -1.36 9.67
C THR A 139 -9.93 -0.55 8.73
N PHE A 140 -10.56 0.21 7.84
CA PHE A 140 -9.91 1.05 6.85
C PHE A 140 -10.32 2.53 7.02
N ASP A 141 -9.36 3.41 6.72
CA ASP A 141 -9.56 4.84 6.49
C ASP A 141 -9.64 5.12 4.98
N GLU A 142 -9.86 6.38 4.57
CA GLU A 142 -9.93 6.81 3.14
C GLU A 142 -10.95 6.04 2.28
N VAL A 143 -12.05 5.60 2.91
CA VAL A 143 -13.07 4.78 2.25
C VAL A 143 -14.15 5.58 1.51
N GLY A 144 -14.12 6.92 1.56
CA GLY A 144 -15.16 7.77 0.96
C GLY A 144 -16.56 7.41 1.48
N LYS A 145 -17.50 7.04 0.59
CA LYS A 145 -18.83 6.55 1.00
C LYS A 145 -18.84 5.08 1.42
N GLY A 146 -17.81 4.31 1.08
CA GLY A 146 -17.60 2.95 1.56
C GLY A 146 -16.68 2.11 0.68
N LEU A 147 -16.31 0.95 1.21
CA LEU A 147 -15.52 -0.05 0.50
C LEU A 147 -16.32 -0.72 -0.62
N ARG A 148 -15.63 -1.11 -1.70
CA ARG A 148 -16.17 -1.86 -2.83
C ARG A 148 -15.18 -2.92 -3.30
N ALA A 149 -15.70 -4.00 -3.87
CA ALA A 149 -14.92 -4.88 -4.75
C ALA A 149 -15.00 -4.31 -6.17
N ARG A 150 -13.84 -4.11 -6.81
CA ARG A 150 -13.74 -3.68 -8.20
C ARG A 150 -14.46 -4.69 -9.07
N ASN A 151 -15.38 -4.22 -9.90
CA ASN A 151 -16.26 -5.04 -10.75
C ASN A 151 -17.24 -5.95 -9.98
N GLY A 152 -17.40 -5.75 -8.66
CA GLY A 152 -18.23 -6.60 -7.81
C GLY A 152 -17.54 -7.93 -7.44
N GLY A 153 -18.32 -8.88 -6.92
CA GLY A 153 -17.82 -10.21 -6.57
C GLY A 153 -17.11 -10.31 -5.23
N LYS A 154 -16.32 -11.38 -5.07
CA LYS A 154 -15.56 -11.68 -3.85
C LYS A 154 -14.28 -10.85 -3.80
N LEU A 155 -13.86 -10.47 -2.59
CA LEU A 155 -12.54 -9.87 -2.41
C LEU A 155 -11.46 -10.93 -2.61
N GLU A 156 -10.36 -10.51 -3.22
CA GLU A 156 -9.19 -11.34 -3.52
C GLU A 156 -7.93 -10.74 -2.87
N GLU A 157 -6.80 -11.43 -2.99
CA GLU A 157 -5.49 -10.96 -2.54
C GLU A 157 -5.33 -10.74 -1.03
N PHE A 158 -6.22 -11.31 -0.21
CA PHE A 158 -6.07 -11.38 1.24
C PHE A 158 -5.39 -12.68 1.66
N ALA A 159 -4.40 -12.59 2.54
CA ALA A 159 -3.78 -13.74 3.17
C ALA A 159 -3.68 -13.55 4.69
N VAL A 160 -3.76 -14.65 5.44
CA VAL A 160 -3.60 -14.67 6.90
C VAL A 160 -2.52 -15.67 7.30
N ALA A 161 -1.91 -15.44 8.45
CA ALA A 161 -0.94 -16.35 9.06
C ALA A 161 -1.21 -16.51 10.56
N GLY A 162 -0.90 -17.69 11.09
CA GLY A 162 -0.92 -17.98 12.52
C GLY A 162 0.45 -17.77 13.16
N ALA A 163 0.64 -18.34 14.34
CA ALA A 163 1.90 -18.27 15.10
C ALA A 163 3.09 -18.99 14.41
N ASP A 164 2.82 -19.83 13.41
CA ASP A 164 3.84 -20.48 12.59
C ASP A 164 4.41 -19.58 11.48
N HIS A 165 3.83 -18.38 11.32
CA HIS A 165 4.17 -17.37 10.32
C HIS A 165 4.01 -17.87 8.87
N GLN A 166 3.24 -18.94 8.64
CA GLN A 166 2.93 -19.45 7.31
C GLN A 166 1.71 -18.73 6.74
N TRP A 167 1.85 -18.20 5.53
CA TRP A 167 0.80 -17.42 4.89
C TRP A 167 -0.13 -18.30 4.05
N HIS A 168 -1.42 -18.22 4.33
CA HIS A 168 -2.48 -18.89 3.58
C HIS A 168 -3.39 -17.85 2.94
N TRP A 169 -3.83 -18.11 1.71
CA TRP A 169 -4.91 -17.33 1.10
C TRP A 169 -6.17 -17.38 1.99
N ALA A 170 -6.91 -16.28 2.02
CA ALA A 170 -8.03 -16.08 2.91
C ALA A 170 -9.27 -15.62 2.15
N THR A 171 -10.43 -16.02 2.66
CA THR A 171 -11.70 -15.42 2.24
C THR A 171 -11.87 -14.07 2.93
N ALA A 172 -12.38 -13.09 2.21
CA ALA A 172 -12.62 -11.75 2.73
C ALA A 172 -13.99 -11.20 2.31
N GLU A 173 -14.68 -10.54 3.24
CA GLU A 173 -15.99 -9.93 3.01
C GLU A 173 -16.06 -8.52 3.57
N ILE A 174 -16.59 -7.58 2.79
CA ILE A 174 -16.89 -6.23 3.26
C ILE A 174 -18.09 -6.30 4.22
N LYS A 175 -17.94 -5.74 5.42
CA LYS A 175 -19.02 -5.65 6.44
C LYS A 175 -19.22 -4.20 6.85
N GLY A 176 -20.25 -3.57 6.31
CA GLY A 176 -20.55 -2.16 6.56
C GLY A 176 -19.65 -1.23 5.73
N ARG A 177 -19.53 0.03 6.17
CA ARG A 177 -18.88 1.09 5.37
C ARG A 177 -17.37 0.89 5.22
N ASN A 178 -16.67 0.52 6.29
CA ASN A 178 -15.21 0.62 6.35
C ASN A 178 -14.51 -0.61 6.97
N ARG A 179 -15.19 -1.76 7.01
CA ARG A 179 -14.62 -2.99 7.58
C ARG A 179 -14.61 -4.13 6.57
N VAL A 180 -13.60 -4.98 6.71
CA VAL A 180 -13.48 -6.26 6.02
C VAL A 180 -13.29 -7.34 7.07
N VAL A 181 -13.98 -8.46 6.95
CA VAL A 181 -13.74 -9.65 7.78
C VAL A 181 -12.96 -10.65 6.93
N VAL A 182 -11.85 -11.15 7.45
CA VAL A 182 -10.92 -12.03 6.75
C VAL A 182 -10.70 -13.31 7.56
N TRP A 183 -10.75 -14.48 6.92
CA TRP A 183 -10.54 -15.77 7.58
C TRP A 183 -10.04 -16.84 6.60
N SER A 184 -9.44 -17.90 7.11
CA SER A 184 -9.07 -19.10 6.35
C SER A 184 -9.35 -20.36 7.19
N GLY A 185 -9.83 -21.42 6.54
CA GLY A 185 -10.01 -22.72 7.19
C GLY A 185 -8.68 -23.36 7.60
N ASP A 186 -7.60 -23.02 6.89
CA ASP A 186 -6.24 -23.51 7.16
C ASP A 186 -5.59 -22.80 8.35
N VAL A 187 -6.13 -21.64 8.77
CA VAL A 187 -5.59 -20.81 9.84
C VAL A 187 -6.68 -20.52 10.88
N PRO A 188 -7.00 -21.48 11.78
CA PRO A 188 -8.08 -21.33 12.76
C PRO A 188 -7.79 -20.27 13.83
N GLN A 189 -6.52 -19.91 14.03
CA GLN A 189 -6.08 -18.88 14.98
C GLN A 189 -5.22 -17.83 14.27
N PRO A 190 -5.83 -16.95 13.44
CA PRO A 190 -5.06 -15.98 12.68
C PRO A 190 -4.48 -14.89 13.59
N GLU A 191 -3.21 -14.57 13.41
CA GLU A 191 -2.47 -13.53 14.14
C GLU A 191 -2.11 -12.35 13.25
N ALA A 192 -1.86 -12.60 11.96
CA ALA A 192 -1.49 -11.60 10.98
C ALA A 192 -2.38 -11.66 9.73
N VAL A 193 -2.53 -10.52 9.06
CA VAL A 193 -3.19 -10.38 7.76
C VAL A 193 -2.38 -9.49 6.84
N ARG A 194 -2.43 -9.79 5.55
CA ARG A 194 -1.90 -8.93 4.49
C ARG A 194 -2.84 -8.87 3.31
N TYR A 195 -2.74 -7.79 2.54
CA TYR A 195 -3.51 -7.55 1.33
C TYR A 195 -2.59 -7.12 0.20
N ALA A 196 -2.74 -7.72 -0.98
CA ALA A 196 -2.02 -7.37 -2.21
C ALA A 196 -0.49 -7.29 -2.04
N PHE A 197 0.06 -8.19 -1.21
CA PHE A 197 1.43 -8.14 -0.70
C PHE A 197 2.43 -9.02 -1.47
N ASN A 198 2.03 -9.66 -2.57
CA ASN A 198 2.97 -10.27 -3.54
C ASN A 198 3.53 -9.20 -4.47
N SER A 199 4.65 -9.40 -5.16
CA SER A 199 5.20 -8.39 -6.12
C SER A 199 4.20 -7.98 -7.20
N ASN A 200 3.39 -8.95 -7.66
CA ASN A 200 2.34 -8.78 -8.65
C ASN A 200 1.06 -9.54 -8.22
N PRO A 201 0.25 -8.96 -7.31
CA PRO A 201 -1.10 -9.47 -7.02
C PRO A 201 -1.90 -9.56 -8.32
N ARG A 202 -2.57 -10.69 -8.53
CA ARG A 202 -3.36 -10.99 -9.72
C ARG A 202 -4.58 -10.09 -9.82
N ASN A 203 -5.27 -9.88 -8.70
CA ASN A 203 -6.49 -9.06 -8.68
C ASN A 203 -6.66 -8.27 -7.37
N PRO A 204 -5.87 -7.21 -7.14
CA PRO A 204 -6.01 -6.35 -5.97
C PRO A 204 -7.30 -5.50 -6.07
N ASN A 205 -8.44 -6.12 -5.77
CA ASN A 205 -9.77 -5.62 -6.12
C ASN A 205 -10.48 -4.81 -5.02
N LEU A 206 -9.92 -4.65 -3.82
CA LEU A 206 -10.49 -3.75 -2.82
C LEU A 206 -10.30 -2.29 -3.23
N THR A 207 -11.39 -1.55 -3.38
CA THR A 207 -11.40 -0.11 -3.67
C THR A 207 -12.32 0.65 -2.71
N ASN A 208 -12.29 1.97 -2.77
CA ASN A 208 -13.38 2.79 -2.24
C ASN A 208 -14.45 3.07 -3.31
N ASP A 209 -15.44 3.89 -2.98
CA ASP A 209 -16.53 4.27 -3.87
C ASP A 209 -16.10 5.15 -5.06
N ALA A 210 -14.94 5.81 -4.96
CA ALA A 210 -14.32 6.55 -6.06
C ALA A 210 -13.53 5.66 -7.03
N GLY A 211 -13.52 4.33 -6.81
CA GLY A 211 -12.79 3.36 -7.63
C GLY A 211 -11.27 3.35 -7.40
N LEU A 212 -10.78 4.03 -6.36
CA LEU A 212 -9.35 4.06 -6.03
C LEU A 212 -8.95 2.78 -5.27
N PRO A 213 -7.84 2.11 -5.65
CA PRO A 213 -7.42 0.86 -5.02
C PRO A 213 -6.91 1.07 -3.61
N ALA A 214 -7.20 0.10 -2.73
CA ALA A 214 -6.61 0.05 -1.40
C ALA A 214 -5.09 -0.12 -1.48
N ALA A 215 -4.36 0.54 -0.59
CA ALA A 215 -2.92 0.34 -0.49
C ALA A 215 -2.63 -1.09 0.01
N PRO A 216 -1.66 -1.80 -0.61
CA PRO A 216 -1.08 -3.01 -0.04
C PRO A 216 -0.63 -2.79 1.40
N PHE A 217 -0.78 -3.79 2.25
CA PHE A 217 -0.30 -3.74 3.64
C PHE A 217 -0.05 -5.13 4.19
N ARG A 218 0.65 -5.17 5.33
CA ARG A 218 0.67 -6.28 6.29
C ARG A 218 0.43 -5.73 7.70
N SER A 219 -0.13 -6.55 8.59
CA SER A 219 -0.43 -6.15 9.98
C SER A 219 0.67 -6.49 10.97
N ASP A 220 1.62 -7.33 10.59
CA ASP A 220 2.69 -7.81 11.44
C ASP A 220 4.01 -7.05 11.17
N ASN A 221 5.04 -7.36 11.95
CA ASN A 221 6.37 -6.74 11.89
C ASN A 221 7.50 -7.78 11.70
N TRP A 222 7.20 -8.97 11.21
CA TRP A 222 8.19 -10.03 11.04
C TRP A 222 9.28 -9.65 10.01
N PRO A 223 10.49 -10.25 10.09
CA PRO A 223 11.58 -9.99 9.16
C PRO A 223 11.16 -10.20 7.69
N GLY A 224 11.82 -9.47 6.79
CA GLY A 224 11.63 -9.58 5.35
C GLY A 224 12.81 -10.18 4.60
N PRO A 225 12.70 -10.37 3.27
CA PRO A 225 13.76 -10.96 2.44
C PRO A 225 15.00 -10.06 2.28
N THR A 226 14.95 -8.84 2.79
CA THR A 226 16.06 -7.88 2.77
C THR A 226 16.49 -7.45 4.17
N ASP A 227 16.00 -8.13 5.21
CA ASP A 227 16.37 -7.85 6.60
C ASP A 227 17.90 -7.94 6.79
N GLY A 228 18.49 -6.92 7.39
CA GLY A 228 19.92 -6.83 7.65
C GLY A 228 20.80 -6.47 6.45
N LYS A 229 20.25 -6.32 5.23
CA LYS A 229 21.04 -5.93 4.04
C LYS A 229 21.35 -4.43 4.06
N ARG A 230 22.60 -4.07 3.73
CA ARG A 230 23.10 -2.68 3.70
C ARG A 230 23.56 -2.27 2.31
#